data_AF-A0A087SQQ4-F1
#
_entry.id   AF-A0A087SQQ4-F1
#
_cell.length_a   1.000
_cell.length_b   1.000
_cell.length_c   1.000
_cell.angle_alpha   90.00
_cell.angle_beta   90.00
_cell.angle_gamma   90.00
#
_symmetry.space_group_name_H-M   'P 1'
#
loop_
_entity.id
_entity.type
_entity.pdbx_description
1 polymer ?
#
loop_
_entity_poly.entity_id
_entity_poly.type
_entity_poly.pdbx_seq_one_letter_code
_entity_poly.pdbx_strand_id
1 'polypeptide(L)'
;MHAPCSPRPPLSAAALVAPGGALSWAAIRGSGLARCVLLDRAALVSALPTLRAAVEGGAWIMWFFLADRTALLNSTGRIYSRDTFLFMFLALATCAALASQRPTGRPPAVLNRGQTEEWKGWMQVLFLLYHYYSAKEVYNAIRVFIAAYVWMTGYGNFAYYYKTSDFGMGRFCQMMWRLNALVVVCCLALNNSYMLYYICPMHTLFTVFVYAALGLGHAHNKRPGVIWAKLAACLVLTHLLWMNRSVFDLVWRPLRPLLAYTNPARPEGDPMHEWFFRTGLDRYVWVHGMACAALLPRWEAALAALAALGCKARRGARAAVLAVCALVGYTWYAHVFSKPKLEYNALHPYTSWIPITASHEAHSTPLFPPPQNRIVFIVVRNLTPGLRSANLVLFGWLGAVTLETYIGQFHTWLLTRRPDGQPVLLLDLLPGYPLLNFGMATGVYILVSHRLHTTTLTLRDALVPHDDDARLLRNAVMGLALAGGLYAVTVAGVGLAAALAR
;
A
#
# COMPACT_ATOMS: atom_id res chain seq x y z
N MET A 1 37.90 11.61 33.97
CA MET A 1 38.22 10.38 33.23
C MET A 1 37.01 9.45 33.27
N HIS A 2 36.10 9.54 32.30
CA HIS A 2 34.99 8.60 32.14
C HIS A 2 35.32 7.70 30.96
N ALA A 3 35.52 6.41 31.23
CA ALA A 3 35.77 5.40 30.21
C ALA A 3 34.52 5.21 29.34
N PRO A 4 34.65 5.04 28.02
CA PRO A 4 33.53 4.72 27.15
C PRO A 4 33.08 3.28 27.40
N CYS A 5 31.79 3.10 27.69
CA CYS A 5 31.17 1.80 27.85
C CYS A 5 31.17 1.07 26.49
N SER A 6 31.97 0.02 26.37
CA SER A 6 32.05 -0.82 25.17
C SER A 6 30.70 -1.48 24.86
N PRO A 7 30.26 -1.55 23.60
CA PRO A 7 29.08 -2.33 23.23
C PRO A 7 29.37 -3.81 23.51
N ARG A 8 28.51 -4.46 24.32
CA ARG A 8 28.57 -5.92 24.52
C ARG A 8 28.38 -6.61 23.16
N PRO A 9 29.14 -7.68 22.86
CA PRO A 9 28.97 -8.41 21.62
C PRO A 9 27.54 -8.98 21.52
N PRO A 10 26.97 -9.09 20.30
CA PRO A 10 25.68 -9.76 20.11
C PRO A 10 25.78 -11.19 20.64
N LEU A 11 24.82 -11.60 21.46
CA LEU A 11 24.68 -12.99 21.89
C LEU A 11 24.54 -13.86 20.64
N SER A 12 25.41 -14.87 20.49
CA SER A 12 25.35 -15.80 19.37
C SER A 12 23.97 -16.46 19.31
N ALA A 13 23.46 -16.74 18.10
CA ALA A 13 22.14 -17.37 17.90
C ALA A 13 21.97 -18.67 18.72
N ALA A 14 23.07 -19.36 19.02
CA ALA A 14 23.13 -20.55 19.86
C ALA A 14 22.78 -20.30 21.35
N ALA A 15 22.96 -19.09 21.88
CA ALA A 15 22.66 -18.76 23.27
C ALA A 15 21.17 -18.40 23.50
N LEU A 16 20.42 -18.10 22.44
CA LEU A 16 18.99 -17.79 22.52
C LEU A 16 18.09 -19.03 22.42
N VAL A 17 18.62 -20.12 21.87
CA VAL A 17 17.88 -21.35 21.58
C VAL A 17 18.40 -22.46 22.50
N ALA A 18 17.56 -22.92 23.43
CA ALA A 18 17.87 -24.09 24.25
C ALA A 18 18.05 -25.34 23.37
N PRO A 19 18.81 -26.38 23.80
CA PRO A 19 18.90 -27.62 23.06
C PRO A 19 17.49 -28.22 22.97
N GLY A 20 16.85 -28.10 21.80
CA GLY A 20 15.42 -28.39 21.60
C GLY A 20 14.63 -27.30 20.85
N GLY A 21 15.22 -26.16 20.50
CA GLY A 21 14.56 -25.14 19.66
C GLY A 21 13.70 -24.12 20.42
N ALA A 22 13.56 -24.26 21.74
CA ALA A 22 12.79 -23.35 22.57
C ALA A 22 13.61 -22.12 23.00
N LEU A 23 12.98 -20.94 22.95
CA LEU A 23 13.56 -19.67 23.37
C LEU A 23 13.83 -19.70 24.89
N SER A 24 15.06 -19.41 25.33
CA SER A 24 15.40 -19.47 26.76
C SER A 24 14.63 -18.43 27.58
N TRP A 25 14.00 -18.86 28.68
CA TRP A 25 13.34 -17.97 29.66
C TRP A 25 14.27 -16.88 30.23
N ALA A 26 15.58 -17.15 30.30
CA ALA A 26 16.58 -16.16 30.70
C ALA A 26 16.76 -15.06 29.63
N ALA A 27 16.69 -15.42 28.35
CA ALA A 27 16.78 -14.48 27.23
C ALA A 27 15.53 -13.58 27.10
N ILE A 28 14.37 -14.07 27.56
CA ILE A 28 13.12 -13.29 27.65
C ILE A 28 13.20 -12.30 28.82
N ARG A 29 13.60 -12.76 30.02
CA ARG A 29 13.75 -11.90 31.21
C ARG A 29 14.81 -10.81 31.03
N GLY A 30 15.90 -11.10 30.31
CA GLY A 30 16.95 -10.13 29.98
C GLY A 30 16.60 -9.15 28.84
N SER A 31 15.43 -9.28 28.22
CA SER A 31 15.05 -8.43 27.08
C SER A 31 14.74 -6.98 27.52
N GLY A 32 14.98 -6.02 26.62
CA GLY A 32 14.68 -4.61 26.88
C GLY A 32 13.20 -4.37 27.20
N LEU A 33 12.29 -5.13 26.59
CA LEU A 33 10.86 -5.06 26.84
C LEU A 33 10.50 -5.60 28.24
N ALA A 34 11.03 -6.75 28.64
CA ALA A 34 10.80 -7.29 29.98
C ALA A 34 11.34 -6.37 31.07
N ARG A 35 12.51 -5.77 30.85
CA ARG A 35 13.09 -4.76 31.77
C ARG A 35 12.23 -3.49 31.86
N CYS A 36 11.61 -3.06 30.76
CA CYS A 36 10.65 -1.95 30.80
C CYS A 36 9.38 -2.30 31.58
N VAL A 37 8.85 -3.52 31.43
CA VAL A 37 7.69 -4.01 32.22
C VAL A 37 8.03 -4.09 33.70
N LEU A 38 9.26 -4.46 34.05
CA LEU A 38 9.80 -4.48 35.41
C LEU A 38 10.21 -3.08 35.94
N LEU A 39 9.85 -2.01 35.21
CA LEU A 39 10.12 -0.61 35.57
C LEU A 39 11.60 -0.26 35.82
N ASP A 40 12.51 -0.96 35.15
CA ASP A 40 13.94 -0.64 35.19
C ASP A 40 14.21 0.73 34.55
N ARG A 41 14.69 1.68 35.35
CA ARG A 41 14.96 3.08 34.95
C ARG A 41 15.88 3.16 33.73
N ALA A 42 16.93 2.35 33.65
CA ALA A 42 17.88 2.42 32.54
C ALA A 42 17.24 1.92 31.23
N ALA A 43 16.43 0.86 31.32
CA ALA A 43 15.69 0.33 30.18
C ALA A 43 14.61 1.32 29.69
N LEU A 44 13.85 1.90 30.60
CA LEU A 44 12.82 2.90 30.29
C LEU A 44 13.39 4.14 29.60
N VAL A 45 14.52 4.66 30.07
CA VAL A 45 15.18 5.81 29.44
C VAL A 45 15.65 5.45 28.03
N SER A 46 16.21 4.24 27.84
CA SER A 46 16.66 3.79 26.52
C SER A 46 15.50 3.55 25.53
N ALA A 47 14.33 3.11 26.03
CA ALA A 47 13.15 2.81 25.24
C ALA A 47 12.17 3.99 25.11
N LEU A 48 12.50 5.15 25.71
CA LEU A 48 11.63 6.31 25.80
C LEU A 48 11.06 6.78 24.44
N PRO A 49 11.85 6.85 23.34
CA PRO A 49 11.31 7.24 22.03
C PRO A 49 10.25 6.25 21.53
N THR A 50 10.48 4.95 21.71
CA THR A 50 9.55 3.88 21.30
C THR A 50 8.28 3.90 22.14
N LEU A 51 8.41 4.10 23.46
CA LEU A 51 7.25 4.20 24.37
C LEU A 51 6.38 5.43 24.04
N ARG A 52 7.01 6.59 23.78
CA ARG A 52 6.29 7.80 23.33
C ARG A 52 5.54 7.55 22.02
N ALA A 53 6.19 6.90 21.05
CA ALA A 53 5.55 6.54 19.78
C ALA A 53 4.36 5.57 19.98
N ALA A 54 4.46 4.61 20.91
CA ALA A 54 3.38 3.70 21.24
C ALA A 54 2.18 4.43 21.88
N VAL A 55 2.43 5.30 22.84
CA VAL A 55 1.39 6.12 23.50
C VAL A 55 0.71 7.06 22.50
N GLU A 56 1.50 7.74 21.68
CA GLU A 56 0.98 8.62 20.64
C GLU A 56 0.14 7.84 19.62
N GLY A 57 0.61 6.68 19.16
CA GLY A 57 -0.15 5.80 18.29
C GLY A 57 -1.48 5.39 18.92
N GLY A 58 -1.48 4.99 20.19
CA GLY A 58 -2.68 4.66 20.94
C GLY A 58 -3.68 5.82 21.03
N ALA A 59 -3.19 7.05 21.25
CA ALA A 59 -4.05 8.24 21.29
C ALA A 59 -4.74 8.52 19.95
N TRP A 60 -4.06 8.32 18.83
CA TRP A 60 -4.66 8.47 17.50
C TRP A 60 -5.65 7.35 17.15
N ILE A 61 -5.41 6.13 17.62
CA ILE A 61 -6.38 5.04 17.50
C ILE A 61 -7.62 5.31 18.35
N MET A 62 -7.44 5.86 19.56
CA MET A 62 -8.54 6.33 20.38
C MET A 62 -9.32 7.45 19.67
N TRP A 63 -8.64 8.38 18.99
CA TRP A 63 -9.30 9.38 18.16
C TRP A 63 -10.17 8.74 17.06
N PHE A 64 -9.68 7.71 16.35
CA PHE A 64 -10.51 6.98 15.38
C PHE A 64 -11.76 6.38 16.02
N PHE A 65 -11.64 5.81 17.23
CA PHE A 65 -12.78 5.29 17.97
C PHE A 65 -13.77 6.40 18.35
N LEU A 66 -13.28 7.51 18.89
CA LEU A 66 -14.13 8.64 19.29
C LEU A 66 -14.84 9.25 18.08
N ALA A 67 -14.12 9.53 17.00
CA ALA A 67 -14.70 10.16 15.81
C ALA A 67 -15.71 9.24 15.10
N ASP A 68 -15.40 7.94 14.97
CA ASP A 68 -16.22 7.02 14.17
C ASP A 68 -17.27 6.25 14.96
N ARG A 69 -16.97 5.81 16.19
CA ARG A 69 -17.85 4.93 16.99
C ARG A 69 -18.75 5.69 17.95
N THR A 70 -18.41 6.92 18.30
CA THR A 70 -19.21 7.69 19.26
C THR A 70 -19.98 8.80 18.56
N ALA A 71 -21.11 9.21 19.13
CA ALA A 71 -21.90 10.35 18.65
C ALA A 71 -21.35 11.71 19.12
N LEU A 72 -20.11 11.77 19.66
CA LEU A 72 -19.51 13.00 20.18
C LEU A 72 -19.32 14.06 19.10
N LEU A 73 -19.01 13.62 17.87
CA LEU A 73 -18.83 14.51 16.71
C LEU A 73 -20.01 14.36 15.75
N ASN A 74 -20.44 15.49 15.20
CA ASN A 74 -21.51 15.56 14.21
C ASN A 74 -21.08 14.90 12.89
N SER A 75 -22.08 14.51 12.11
CA SER A 75 -21.85 13.92 10.79
C SER A 75 -22.84 14.44 9.78
N THR A 76 -22.37 14.64 8.56
CA THR A 76 -23.18 15.13 7.44
C THR A 76 -23.17 14.15 6.27
N GLY A 77 -24.16 14.30 5.38
CA GLY A 77 -24.24 13.55 4.13
C GLY A 77 -23.24 14.08 3.09
N ARG A 78 -22.99 13.28 2.04
CA ARG A 78 -22.10 13.64 0.95
C ARG A 78 -22.79 14.55 -0.06
N ILE A 79 -22.10 15.59 -0.50
CA ILE A 79 -22.58 16.51 -1.54
C ILE A 79 -21.58 16.45 -2.70
N TYR A 80 -22.00 15.93 -3.86
CA TYR A 80 -21.16 15.88 -5.05
C TYR A 80 -21.40 17.07 -5.96
N SER A 81 -20.32 17.75 -6.32
CA SER A 81 -20.27 18.66 -7.47
C SER A 81 -19.04 18.33 -8.29
N ARG A 82 -19.25 18.09 -9.59
CA ARG A 82 -18.15 17.80 -10.53
C ARG A 82 -17.18 18.98 -10.63
N ASP A 83 -17.72 20.20 -10.61
CA ASP A 83 -16.92 21.42 -10.70
C ASP A 83 -16.02 21.57 -9.46
N THR A 84 -16.59 21.41 -8.26
CA THR A 84 -15.82 21.45 -7.01
C THR A 84 -14.76 20.35 -6.97
N PHE A 85 -15.10 19.13 -7.38
CA PHE A 85 -14.15 18.02 -7.42
C PHE A 85 -12.92 18.35 -8.31
N LEU A 86 -13.16 18.84 -9.53
CA LEU A 86 -12.09 19.19 -10.47
C LEU A 86 -11.31 20.42 -9.99
N PHE A 87 -12.00 21.45 -9.52
CA PHE A 87 -11.37 22.66 -8.99
C PHE A 87 -10.40 22.34 -7.85
N MET A 88 -10.82 21.54 -6.86
CA MET A 88 -9.98 21.19 -5.72
C MET A 88 -8.73 20.39 -6.14
N PHE A 89 -8.89 19.44 -7.07
CA PHE A 89 -7.75 18.68 -7.58
C PHE A 89 -6.79 19.56 -8.39
N LEU A 90 -7.30 20.39 -9.29
CA LEU A 90 -6.50 21.28 -10.13
C LEU A 90 -5.80 22.36 -9.31
N ALA A 91 -6.46 22.90 -8.28
CA ALA A 91 -5.86 23.85 -7.35
C ALA A 91 -4.68 23.20 -6.63
N LEU A 92 -4.86 22.01 -6.05
CA LEU A 92 -3.78 21.28 -5.37
C LEU A 92 -2.64 20.93 -6.34
N ALA A 93 -2.95 20.48 -7.55
CA ALA A 93 -1.95 20.15 -8.57
C ALA A 93 -1.15 21.40 -9.00
N THR A 94 -1.82 22.55 -9.12
CA THR A 94 -1.18 23.83 -9.44
C THR A 94 -0.27 24.28 -8.30
N CYS A 95 -0.73 24.21 -7.04
CA CYS A 95 0.10 24.48 -5.88
C CYS A 95 1.31 23.54 -5.82
N ALA A 96 1.12 22.24 -6.07
CA ALA A 96 2.22 21.28 -6.12
C ALA A 96 3.23 21.63 -7.22
N ALA A 97 2.74 21.98 -8.42
CA ALA A 97 3.58 22.33 -9.55
C ALA A 97 4.39 23.61 -9.32
N LEU A 98 3.78 24.64 -8.72
CA LEU A 98 4.43 25.93 -8.50
C LEU A 98 5.37 25.91 -7.28
N ALA A 99 4.98 25.24 -6.19
CA ALA A 99 5.69 25.35 -4.92
C ALA A 99 6.59 24.16 -4.58
N SER A 100 6.45 23.01 -5.28
CA SER A 100 7.09 21.76 -4.86
C SER A 100 7.92 21.05 -5.92
N GLN A 101 8.13 21.65 -7.10
CA GLN A 101 9.02 21.09 -8.11
C GLN A 101 10.47 21.12 -7.63
N ARG A 102 11.11 19.96 -7.54
CA ARG A 102 12.55 19.87 -7.28
C ARG A 102 13.25 18.97 -8.30
N PRO A 103 14.48 19.32 -8.71
CA PRO A 103 15.32 18.40 -9.45
C PRO A 103 15.74 17.23 -8.55
N THR A 104 15.67 16.00 -9.05
CA THR A 104 15.88 14.77 -8.29
C THR A 104 17.32 14.54 -7.82
N GLY A 105 18.26 15.45 -8.14
CA GLY A 105 19.66 15.44 -7.67
C GLY A 105 20.51 14.20 -8.03
N ARG A 106 19.91 13.21 -8.69
CA ARG A 106 20.47 11.90 -9.05
C ARG A 106 20.37 11.70 -10.56
N PRO A 107 21.24 10.87 -11.17
CA PRO A 107 21.16 10.57 -12.60
C PRO A 107 19.75 10.10 -12.98
N PRO A 108 19.26 10.41 -14.19
CA PRO A 108 17.88 10.17 -14.62
C PRO A 108 17.60 8.68 -14.86
N ALA A 109 17.59 7.90 -13.78
CA ALA A 109 17.15 6.51 -13.76
C ALA A 109 15.66 6.42 -14.05
N VAL A 110 15.26 5.34 -14.73
CA VAL A 110 13.87 5.13 -15.08
C VAL A 110 13.07 4.77 -13.83
N LEU A 111 11.93 5.44 -13.62
CA LEU A 111 11.08 5.26 -12.44
C LEU A 111 11.86 5.39 -11.13
N ASN A 112 12.47 6.56 -10.92
CA ASN A 112 13.13 6.86 -9.65
C ASN A 112 12.13 6.78 -8.49
N ARG A 113 12.59 6.42 -7.29
CA ARG A 113 11.78 6.35 -6.06
C ARG A 113 10.95 7.61 -5.85
N GLY A 114 11.52 8.78 -6.09
CA GLY A 114 10.79 10.06 -6.00
C GLY A 114 9.61 10.17 -6.97
N GLN A 115 9.72 9.61 -8.18
CA GLN A 115 8.65 9.59 -9.17
C GLN A 115 7.59 8.55 -8.82
N THR A 116 7.98 7.38 -8.30
CA THR A 116 7.00 6.37 -7.87
C THR A 116 6.20 6.86 -6.66
N GLU A 117 6.84 7.57 -5.71
CA GLU A 117 6.12 8.17 -4.58
C GLU A 117 5.22 9.33 -5.04
N GLU A 118 5.68 10.19 -5.95
CA GLU A 118 4.80 11.21 -6.58
C GLU A 118 3.59 10.57 -7.25
N TRP A 119 3.82 9.48 -8.00
CA TRP A 119 2.77 8.74 -8.70
C TRP A 119 1.71 8.22 -7.73
N LYS A 120 2.15 7.58 -6.64
CA LYS A 120 1.25 7.17 -5.57
C LYS A 120 0.51 8.35 -4.97
N GLY A 121 1.18 9.47 -4.71
CA GLY A 121 0.59 10.64 -4.07
C GLY A 121 -0.59 11.24 -4.82
N TRP A 122 -0.43 11.53 -6.12
CA TRP A 122 -1.54 12.10 -6.89
C TRP A 122 -2.68 11.09 -7.10
N MET A 123 -2.36 9.81 -7.30
CA MET A 123 -3.36 8.74 -7.35
C MET A 123 -4.15 8.66 -6.05
N GLN A 124 -3.45 8.77 -4.92
CA GLN A 124 -4.04 8.75 -3.59
C GLN A 124 -5.00 9.91 -3.39
N VAL A 125 -4.63 11.13 -3.79
CA VAL A 125 -5.53 12.29 -3.70
C VAL A 125 -6.82 12.05 -4.49
N LEU A 126 -6.73 11.57 -5.74
CA LEU A 126 -7.92 11.28 -6.54
C LEU A 126 -8.76 10.15 -5.96
N PHE A 127 -8.10 9.10 -5.45
CA PHE A 127 -8.74 7.99 -4.74
C PHE A 127 -9.53 8.48 -3.53
N LEU A 128 -8.93 9.37 -2.74
CA LEU A 128 -9.51 9.98 -1.56
C LEU A 128 -10.71 10.87 -1.93
N LEU A 129 -10.54 11.80 -2.88
CA LEU A 129 -11.62 12.68 -3.34
C LEU A 129 -12.80 11.89 -3.91
N TYR A 130 -12.54 10.78 -4.62
CA TYR A 130 -13.58 9.87 -5.10
C TYR A 130 -14.45 9.34 -3.96
N HIS A 131 -13.87 8.92 -2.84
CA HIS A 131 -14.63 8.41 -1.69
C HIS A 131 -15.36 9.53 -0.95
N TYR A 132 -14.72 10.69 -0.76
CA TYR A 132 -15.33 11.86 -0.12
C TYR A 132 -16.60 12.32 -0.84
N TYR A 133 -16.49 12.49 -2.15
CA TYR A 133 -17.57 13.00 -2.98
C TYR A 133 -18.50 11.92 -3.54
N SER A 134 -18.16 10.63 -3.39
CA SER A 134 -18.91 9.52 -4.01
C SER A 134 -19.04 9.65 -5.54
N ALA A 135 -17.99 10.11 -6.22
CA ALA A 135 -17.98 10.42 -7.65
C ALA A 135 -17.97 9.15 -8.52
N LYS A 136 -19.14 8.52 -8.69
CA LYS A 136 -19.29 7.22 -9.39
C LYS A 136 -18.70 7.20 -10.80
N GLU A 137 -18.71 8.33 -11.50
CA GLU A 137 -18.15 8.52 -12.85
C GLU A 137 -16.65 8.17 -12.94
N VAL A 138 -15.90 8.36 -11.86
CA VAL A 138 -14.44 8.17 -11.82
C VAL A 138 -14.07 6.72 -11.46
N TYR A 139 -15.06 5.83 -11.24
CA TYR A 139 -14.82 4.45 -10.79
C TYR A 139 -13.83 3.68 -11.67
N ASN A 140 -13.94 3.78 -13.01
CA ASN A 140 -13.05 3.05 -13.91
C ASN A 140 -11.60 3.53 -13.76
N ALA A 141 -11.37 4.83 -13.52
CA ALA A 141 -10.04 5.39 -13.23
C ALA A 141 -9.50 4.92 -11.88
N ILE A 142 -10.34 4.91 -10.83
CA ILE A 142 -9.96 4.39 -9.51
C ILE A 142 -9.53 2.92 -9.60
N ARG A 143 -10.20 2.12 -10.43
CA ARG A 143 -9.79 0.74 -10.69
C ARG A 143 -8.42 0.65 -11.35
N VAL A 144 -8.10 1.50 -12.33
CA VAL A 144 -6.73 1.58 -12.89
C VAL A 144 -5.72 1.96 -11.81
N PHE A 145 -6.07 2.85 -10.88
CA PHE A 145 -5.16 3.24 -9.79
C PHE A 145 -4.86 2.07 -8.86
N ILE A 146 -5.87 1.28 -8.49
CA ILE A 146 -5.65 0.07 -7.69
C ILE A 146 -4.75 -0.92 -8.44
N ALA A 147 -5.00 -1.14 -9.74
CA ALA A 147 -4.12 -1.98 -10.56
C ALA A 147 -2.68 -1.44 -10.62
N ALA A 148 -2.50 -0.11 -10.68
CA ALA A 148 -1.17 0.53 -10.65
C ALA A 148 -0.45 0.31 -9.32
N TYR A 149 -1.16 0.36 -8.19
CA TYR A 149 -0.58 0.02 -6.88
C TYR A 149 -0.14 -1.46 -6.81
N VAL A 150 -0.96 -2.38 -7.33
CA VAL A 150 -0.59 -3.81 -7.42
C VAL A 150 0.59 -4.02 -8.38
N TRP A 151 0.60 -3.31 -9.51
CA TRP A 151 1.73 -3.30 -10.45
C TRP A 151 3.02 -2.84 -9.77
N MET A 152 2.98 -1.75 -8.98
CA MET A 152 4.12 -1.25 -8.23
C MET A 152 4.61 -2.26 -7.19
N THR A 153 3.71 -3.06 -6.62
CA THR A 153 4.06 -4.14 -5.69
C THR A 153 4.86 -5.21 -6.41
N GLY A 154 4.40 -5.64 -7.59
CA GLY A 154 5.15 -6.55 -8.47
C GLY A 154 6.51 -5.98 -8.89
N TYR A 155 6.52 -4.77 -9.44
CA TYR A 155 7.70 -4.09 -9.95
C TYR A 155 8.75 -3.81 -8.86
N GLY A 156 8.34 -3.16 -7.77
CA GLY A 156 9.25 -2.70 -6.71
C GLY A 156 9.87 -3.86 -5.94
N ASN A 157 9.07 -4.87 -5.58
CA ASN A 157 9.57 -6.05 -4.88
C ASN A 157 10.49 -6.88 -5.79
N PHE A 158 10.13 -7.07 -7.06
CA PHE A 158 10.99 -7.77 -8.01
C PHE A 158 12.32 -7.04 -8.20
N ALA A 159 12.29 -5.74 -8.47
CA ALA A 159 13.49 -4.94 -8.69
C ALA A 159 14.42 -4.97 -7.47
N TYR A 160 13.87 -4.97 -6.26
CA TYR A 160 14.66 -5.14 -5.05
C TYR A 160 15.31 -6.52 -4.99
N TYR A 161 14.52 -7.59 -4.94
CA TYR A 161 15.04 -8.96 -4.75
C TYR A 161 15.98 -9.37 -5.87
N TYR A 162 15.72 -8.93 -7.11
CA TYR A 162 16.60 -9.19 -8.24
C TYR A 162 17.95 -8.48 -8.11
N LYS A 163 17.99 -7.25 -7.57
CA LYS A 163 19.22 -6.48 -7.41
C LYS A 163 20.02 -6.91 -6.18
N THR A 164 19.38 -6.99 -5.01
CA THR A 164 20.06 -7.26 -3.74
C THR A 164 20.25 -8.74 -3.48
N SER A 165 19.42 -9.62 -4.06
CA SER A 165 19.40 -11.06 -3.75
C SER A 165 19.24 -11.36 -2.25
N ASP A 166 18.70 -10.40 -1.51
CA ASP A 166 18.45 -10.48 -0.08
C ASP A 166 17.03 -11.01 0.15
N PHE A 167 16.95 -12.28 0.56
CA PHE A 167 15.71 -12.96 0.92
C PHE A 167 15.55 -13.12 2.44
N GLY A 168 16.24 -12.29 3.24
CA GLY A 168 16.20 -12.34 4.70
C GLY A 168 14.79 -12.15 5.28
N MET A 169 14.52 -12.86 6.38
CA MET A 169 13.20 -12.83 7.03
C MET A 169 12.91 -11.48 7.68
N GLY A 170 13.92 -10.83 8.27
CA GLY A 170 13.79 -9.49 8.87
C GLY A 170 13.20 -8.45 7.93
N ARG A 171 13.72 -8.37 6.69
CA ARG A 171 13.17 -7.47 5.67
C ARG A 171 11.72 -7.81 5.31
N PHE A 172 11.43 -9.08 5.08
CA PHE A 172 10.08 -9.53 4.76
C PHE A 172 9.09 -9.12 5.86
N CYS A 173 9.46 -9.33 7.13
CA CYS A 173 8.67 -8.90 8.29
C CYS A 173 8.51 -7.38 8.36
N GLN A 174 9.54 -6.58 8.02
CA GLN A 174 9.41 -5.13 7.97
C GLN A 174 8.41 -4.66 6.90
N MET A 175 8.37 -5.35 5.76
CA MET A 175 7.38 -5.09 4.72
C MET A 175 5.97 -5.49 5.17
N MET A 176 5.81 -6.65 5.82
CA MET A 176 4.54 -7.08 6.40
C MET A 176 4.04 -6.11 7.48
N TRP A 177 4.94 -5.61 8.33
CA TRP A 177 4.64 -4.58 9.31
C TRP A 177 4.14 -3.31 8.63
N ARG A 178 4.86 -2.82 7.61
CA ARG A 178 4.48 -1.60 6.90
C ARG A 178 3.08 -1.70 6.30
N LEU A 179 2.69 -2.86 5.77
CA LEU A 179 1.39 -3.06 5.13
C LEU A 179 0.24 -3.29 6.12
N ASN A 180 0.51 -3.94 7.26
CA ASN A 180 -0.56 -4.52 8.09
C ASN A 180 -0.64 -4.00 9.52
N ALA A 181 0.43 -3.44 10.09
CA ALA A 181 0.45 -3.11 11.51
C ALA A 181 -0.68 -2.15 11.91
N LEU A 182 -0.85 -1.06 11.15
CA LEU A 182 -1.91 -0.08 11.43
C LEU A 182 -3.31 -0.70 11.25
N VAL A 183 -3.51 -1.50 10.20
CA VAL A 183 -4.79 -2.15 9.91
C VAL A 183 -5.18 -3.11 11.02
N VAL A 184 -4.25 -3.95 11.47
CA VAL A 184 -4.51 -4.91 12.55
C VAL A 184 -4.91 -4.18 13.83
N VAL A 185 -4.22 -3.09 14.18
CA VAL A 185 -4.57 -2.28 15.34
C VAL A 185 -5.96 -1.64 15.18
N CYS A 186 -6.29 -1.11 14.00
CA CYS A 186 -7.62 -0.57 13.72
C CYS A 186 -8.72 -1.64 13.78
N CYS A 187 -8.48 -2.83 13.22
CA CYS A 187 -9.40 -3.96 13.28
C CYS A 187 -9.73 -4.35 14.72
N LEU A 188 -8.70 -4.44 15.58
CA LEU A 188 -8.86 -4.79 16.99
C LEU A 188 -9.57 -3.66 17.78
N ALA A 189 -9.19 -2.41 17.57
CA ALA A 189 -9.74 -1.28 18.30
C ALA A 189 -11.17 -0.91 17.89
N LEU A 190 -11.52 -1.09 16.62
CA LEU A 190 -12.81 -0.67 16.04
C LEU A 190 -13.75 -1.83 15.77
N ASN A 191 -13.34 -3.06 16.10
CA ASN A 191 -14.05 -4.31 15.82
C ASN A 191 -14.42 -4.44 14.33
N ASN A 192 -13.44 -4.25 13.44
CA ASN A 192 -13.61 -4.39 11.99
C ASN A 192 -12.92 -5.64 11.48
N SER A 193 -13.54 -6.29 10.50
CA SER A 193 -12.96 -7.35 9.68
C SER A 193 -11.81 -6.81 8.83
N TYR A 194 -10.74 -7.59 8.69
CA TYR A 194 -9.52 -7.19 7.95
C TYR A 194 -9.79 -6.82 6.49
N MET A 195 -10.77 -7.50 5.87
CA MET A 195 -11.21 -7.24 4.50
C MET A 195 -11.93 -5.92 4.29
N LEU A 196 -12.39 -5.22 5.34
CA LEU A 196 -12.89 -3.86 5.19
C LEU A 196 -11.83 -2.97 4.52
N TYR A 197 -10.56 -3.20 4.87
CA TYR A 197 -9.39 -2.51 4.34
C TYR A 197 -8.71 -3.31 3.22
N TYR A 198 -9.50 -3.88 2.30
CA TYR A 198 -9.09 -4.92 1.32
C TYR A 198 -7.79 -4.63 0.53
N ILE A 199 -7.40 -3.37 0.36
CA ILE A 199 -6.13 -3.00 -0.27
C ILE A 199 -4.96 -3.68 0.46
N CYS A 200 -4.95 -3.68 1.79
CA CYS A 200 -3.86 -4.22 2.60
C CYS A 200 -3.68 -5.75 2.44
N PRO A 201 -4.72 -6.60 2.57
CA PRO A 201 -4.61 -8.02 2.28
C PRO A 201 -4.21 -8.30 0.83
N MET A 202 -4.73 -7.53 -0.12
CA MET A 202 -4.39 -7.70 -1.53
C MET A 202 -2.90 -7.41 -1.80
N HIS A 203 -2.36 -6.32 -1.24
CA HIS A 203 -0.93 -6.02 -1.32
C HIS A 203 -0.07 -7.05 -0.59
N THR A 204 -0.54 -7.56 0.54
CA THR A 204 0.11 -8.65 1.29
C THR A 204 0.19 -9.91 0.44
N LEU A 205 -0.91 -10.31 -0.18
CA LEU A 205 -0.98 -11.46 -1.08
C LEU A 205 0.05 -11.37 -2.21
N PHE A 206 0.03 -10.29 -2.99
CA PHE A 206 0.93 -10.16 -4.13
C PHE A 206 2.39 -9.97 -3.69
N THR A 207 2.65 -9.41 -2.51
CA THR A 207 4.00 -9.37 -1.92
C THR A 207 4.51 -10.77 -1.59
N VAL A 208 3.68 -11.61 -0.98
CA VAL A 208 3.99 -13.03 -0.71
C VAL A 208 4.24 -13.79 -2.00
N PHE A 209 3.41 -13.58 -3.03
CA PHE A 209 3.59 -14.24 -4.33
C PHE A 209 4.91 -13.86 -5.01
N VAL A 210 5.29 -12.57 -5.02
CA VAL A 210 6.58 -12.13 -5.57
C VAL A 210 7.74 -12.73 -4.76
N TYR A 211 7.63 -12.71 -3.43
CA TYR A 211 8.66 -13.29 -2.56
C TYR A 211 8.82 -14.79 -2.79
N ALA A 212 7.73 -15.54 -2.89
CA ALA A 212 7.77 -16.98 -3.19
C ALA A 212 8.35 -17.26 -4.58
N ALA A 213 7.90 -16.54 -5.62
CA ALA A 213 8.36 -16.72 -6.99
C ALA A 213 9.89 -16.49 -7.14
N LEU A 214 10.43 -15.49 -6.44
CA LEU A 214 11.86 -15.17 -6.50
C LEU A 214 12.69 -15.94 -5.48
N GLY A 215 12.15 -16.26 -4.31
CA GLY A 215 12.85 -17.01 -3.26
C GLY A 215 13.08 -18.48 -3.63
N LEU A 216 12.08 -19.12 -4.25
CA LEU A 216 12.19 -20.51 -4.70
C LEU A 216 13.25 -20.64 -5.80
N GLY A 217 14.38 -21.29 -5.50
CA GLY A 217 15.48 -21.42 -6.47
C GLY A 217 16.20 -20.10 -6.77
N HIS A 218 16.33 -19.22 -5.77
CA HIS A 218 16.95 -17.90 -5.90
C HIS A 218 18.32 -17.87 -6.60
N ALA A 219 19.14 -18.91 -6.42
CA ALA A 219 20.46 -19.06 -7.05
C ALA A 219 20.41 -19.00 -8.60
N HIS A 220 19.31 -19.44 -9.20
CA HIS A 220 19.14 -19.49 -10.66
C HIS A 220 18.48 -18.23 -11.24
N ASN A 221 18.09 -17.26 -10.41
CA ASN A 221 17.37 -16.07 -10.85
C ASN A 221 18.17 -15.20 -11.83
N LYS A 222 19.50 -15.31 -11.90
CA LYS A 222 20.30 -14.52 -12.85
C LYS A 222 20.23 -15.05 -14.29
N ARG A 223 19.73 -16.28 -14.49
CA ARG A 223 19.56 -16.86 -15.82
C ARG A 223 18.27 -16.35 -16.46
N PRO A 224 18.31 -15.75 -17.67
CA PRO A 224 17.14 -15.13 -18.28
C PRO A 224 16.01 -16.13 -18.54
N GLY A 225 16.34 -17.35 -19.00
CA GLY A 225 15.36 -18.40 -19.24
C GLY A 225 14.58 -18.81 -17.97
N VAL A 226 15.26 -18.83 -16.82
CA VAL A 226 14.62 -19.18 -15.54
C VAL A 226 13.65 -18.10 -15.08
N ILE A 227 13.98 -16.82 -15.24
CA ILE A 227 13.05 -15.72 -14.92
C ILE A 227 11.80 -15.80 -15.80
N TRP A 228 11.96 -15.96 -17.11
CA TRP A 228 10.82 -16.02 -18.02
C TRP A 228 9.94 -17.25 -17.76
N ALA A 229 10.56 -18.40 -17.47
CA ALA A 229 9.83 -19.60 -17.04
C ALA A 229 9.06 -19.37 -15.73
N LYS A 230 9.65 -18.69 -14.75
CA LYS A 230 8.98 -18.32 -13.50
C LYS A 230 7.82 -17.35 -13.72
N LEU A 231 7.99 -16.34 -14.58
CA LEU A 231 6.91 -15.41 -14.91
C LEU A 231 5.75 -16.13 -15.61
N ALA A 232 6.05 -17.03 -16.55
CA ALA A 232 5.04 -17.88 -17.19
C ALA A 232 4.33 -18.78 -16.17
N ALA A 233 5.07 -19.40 -15.26
CA ALA A 233 4.51 -20.22 -14.18
C ALA A 233 3.59 -19.38 -13.25
N CYS A 234 3.98 -18.15 -12.90
CA CYS A 234 3.13 -17.24 -12.13
C CYS A 234 1.84 -16.88 -12.86
N LEU A 235 1.88 -16.65 -14.18
CA LEU A 235 0.68 -16.40 -14.99
C LEU A 235 -0.25 -17.61 -15.01
N VAL A 236 0.30 -18.81 -15.24
CA VAL A 236 -0.48 -20.06 -15.25
C VAL A 236 -1.08 -20.33 -13.87
N LEU A 237 -0.30 -20.22 -12.81
CA LEU A 237 -0.77 -20.40 -11.44
C LEU A 237 -1.91 -19.41 -11.11
N THR A 238 -1.73 -18.14 -11.47
CA THR A 238 -2.77 -17.12 -11.30
C THR A 238 -4.02 -17.45 -12.12
N HIS A 239 -3.86 -17.93 -13.35
CA HIS A 239 -5.01 -18.32 -14.15
C HIS A 239 -5.78 -19.46 -13.48
N LEU A 240 -5.09 -20.53 -13.07
CA LEU A 240 -5.70 -21.70 -12.43
C LEU A 240 -6.40 -21.37 -11.11
N LEU A 241 -5.81 -20.50 -10.29
CA LEU A 241 -6.36 -20.10 -9.00
C LEU A 241 -7.69 -19.33 -9.12
N TRP A 242 -7.88 -18.53 -10.17
CA TRP A 242 -9.09 -17.72 -10.37
C TRP A 242 -10.01 -18.24 -11.49
N MET A 243 -9.66 -19.33 -12.17
CA MET A 243 -10.49 -19.94 -13.22
C MET A 243 -11.76 -20.59 -12.64
N ASN A 244 -11.61 -21.33 -11.54
CA ASN A 244 -12.73 -22.03 -10.90
C ASN A 244 -12.89 -21.58 -9.44
N ARG A 245 -14.11 -21.18 -9.09
CA ARG A 245 -14.45 -20.77 -7.73
C ARG A 245 -14.14 -21.86 -6.70
N SER A 246 -14.33 -23.13 -7.05
CA SER A 246 -14.06 -24.26 -6.17
C SER A 246 -12.57 -24.39 -5.82
N VAL A 247 -11.68 -24.17 -6.79
CA VAL A 247 -10.23 -24.20 -6.57
C VAL A 247 -9.82 -23.05 -5.68
N PHE A 248 -10.37 -21.86 -5.93
CA PHE A 248 -10.15 -20.69 -5.09
C PHE A 248 -10.58 -20.96 -3.63
N ASP A 249 -11.81 -21.40 -3.42
CA ASP A 249 -12.33 -21.65 -2.07
C ASP A 249 -11.54 -22.75 -1.35
N LEU A 250 -11.05 -23.77 -2.07
CA LEU A 250 -10.18 -24.81 -1.49
C LEU A 250 -8.85 -24.23 -0.98
N VAL A 251 -8.18 -23.39 -1.80
CA VAL A 251 -6.89 -22.78 -1.45
C VAL A 251 -7.02 -21.78 -0.32
N TRP A 252 -8.12 -21.00 -0.30
CA TRP A 252 -8.32 -19.93 0.68
C TRP A 252 -9.06 -20.38 1.95
N ARG A 253 -9.59 -21.61 2.00
CA ARG A 253 -10.30 -22.17 3.17
C ARG A 253 -9.55 -21.99 4.50
N PRO A 254 -8.22 -22.24 4.60
CA PRO A 254 -7.51 -22.07 5.86
C PRO A 254 -7.46 -20.62 6.34
N LEU A 255 -7.50 -19.66 5.42
CA LEU A 255 -7.43 -18.23 5.70
C LEU A 255 -8.81 -17.58 5.80
N ARG A 256 -9.90 -18.34 5.67
CA ARG A 256 -11.27 -17.85 5.79
C ARG A 256 -11.52 -17.00 7.06
N PRO A 257 -11.05 -17.36 8.26
CA PRO A 257 -11.28 -16.54 9.45
C PRO A 257 -10.70 -15.12 9.36
N LEU A 258 -9.60 -14.97 8.61
CA LEU A 258 -8.93 -13.69 8.42
C LEU A 258 -9.55 -12.89 7.25
N LEU A 259 -9.97 -13.59 6.20
CA LEU A 259 -10.38 -12.99 4.93
C LEU A 259 -11.90 -12.84 4.80
N ALA A 260 -12.69 -13.34 5.75
CA ALA A 260 -14.13 -13.24 5.70
C ALA A 260 -14.58 -11.80 5.91
N TYR A 261 -15.58 -11.39 5.12
CA TYR A 261 -16.23 -10.10 5.28
C TYR A 261 -17.70 -10.20 4.92
N THR A 262 -18.53 -9.81 5.87
CA THR A 262 -19.96 -9.68 5.67
C THR A 262 -20.32 -8.21 5.80
N ASN A 263 -20.80 -7.62 4.70
CA ASN A 263 -21.25 -6.23 4.74
C ASN A 263 -22.55 -6.15 5.56
N PRO A 264 -22.63 -5.35 6.63
CA PRO A 264 -23.85 -5.21 7.42
C PRO A 264 -25.05 -4.66 6.63
N ALA A 265 -24.83 -4.03 5.48
CA ALA A 265 -25.90 -3.61 4.57
C ALA A 265 -26.43 -4.74 3.67
N ARG A 266 -25.69 -5.85 3.54
CA ARG A 266 -26.01 -7.02 2.71
C ARG A 266 -25.55 -8.30 3.43
N PRO A 267 -26.27 -8.73 4.49
CA PRO A 267 -25.80 -9.79 5.37
C PRO A 267 -25.84 -11.19 4.74
N GLU A 268 -26.65 -11.40 3.71
CA GLU A 268 -26.92 -12.73 3.10
C GLU A 268 -25.87 -13.18 2.06
N GLY A 269 -24.82 -12.40 1.83
CA GLY A 269 -23.79 -12.71 0.84
C GLY A 269 -22.77 -13.76 1.32
N ASP A 270 -22.14 -14.47 0.37
CA ASP A 270 -20.97 -15.29 0.66
C ASP A 270 -19.85 -14.44 1.28
N PRO A 271 -19.35 -14.75 2.49
CA PRO A 271 -18.29 -13.98 3.15
C PRO A 271 -16.97 -13.93 2.38
N MET A 272 -16.72 -14.86 1.45
CA MET A 272 -15.53 -14.88 0.59
C MET A 272 -15.73 -14.13 -0.74
N HIS A 273 -16.94 -13.63 -1.01
CA HIS A 273 -17.27 -12.99 -2.27
C HIS A 273 -16.38 -11.78 -2.55
N GLU A 274 -16.23 -10.87 -1.57
CA GLU A 274 -15.38 -9.68 -1.75
C GLU A 274 -13.92 -10.07 -1.95
N TRP A 275 -13.41 -11.07 -1.24
CA TRP A 275 -12.02 -11.51 -1.42
C TRP A 275 -11.78 -12.03 -2.84
N PHE A 276 -12.63 -12.93 -3.33
CA PHE A 276 -12.56 -13.46 -4.70
C PHE A 276 -12.71 -12.36 -5.75
N PHE A 277 -13.69 -11.46 -5.55
CA PHE A 277 -13.98 -10.39 -6.49
C PHE A 277 -12.82 -9.39 -6.58
N ARG A 278 -12.32 -8.87 -5.45
CA ARG A 278 -11.26 -7.85 -5.42
C ARG A 278 -9.94 -8.37 -5.95
N THR A 279 -9.52 -9.54 -5.50
CA THR A 279 -8.27 -10.15 -5.97
C THR A 279 -8.36 -10.60 -7.43
N GLY A 280 -9.55 -11.06 -7.85
CA GLY A 280 -9.79 -11.48 -9.23
C GLY A 280 -9.70 -10.35 -10.25
N LEU A 281 -10.04 -9.12 -9.84
CA LEU A 281 -9.94 -7.94 -10.71
C LEU A 281 -8.50 -7.57 -11.07
N ASP A 282 -7.56 -7.71 -10.13
CA ASP A 282 -6.16 -7.28 -10.29
C ASP A 282 -5.18 -8.46 -10.49
N ARG A 283 -5.69 -9.66 -10.74
CA ARG A 283 -4.92 -10.92 -10.66
C ARG A 283 -3.66 -11.00 -11.53
N TYR A 284 -3.63 -10.38 -12.71
CA TYR A 284 -2.48 -10.50 -13.64
C TYR A 284 -1.47 -9.34 -13.54
N VAL A 285 -1.87 -8.20 -12.97
CA VAL A 285 -1.10 -6.95 -13.11
C VAL A 285 0.21 -6.96 -12.31
N TRP A 286 0.29 -7.75 -11.23
CA TRP A 286 1.53 -7.93 -10.47
C TRP A 286 2.61 -8.67 -11.27
N VAL A 287 2.23 -9.69 -12.05
CA VAL A 287 3.17 -10.42 -12.93
C VAL A 287 3.66 -9.51 -14.05
N HIS A 288 2.77 -8.67 -14.58
CA HIS A 288 3.14 -7.63 -15.54
C HIS A 288 4.17 -6.64 -14.92
N GLY A 289 3.99 -6.25 -13.66
CA GLY A 289 4.97 -5.46 -12.91
C GLY A 289 6.35 -6.11 -12.80
N MET A 290 6.39 -7.41 -12.50
CA MET A 290 7.63 -8.18 -12.47
C MET A 290 8.31 -8.24 -13.85
N ALA A 291 7.54 -8.46 -14.92
CA ALA A 291 8.05 -8.48 -16.29
C ALA A 291 8.67 -7.12 -16.69
N CYS A 292 8.01 -6.01 -16.34
CA CYS A 292 8.57 -4.67 -16.56
C CYS A 292 9.88 -4.45 -15.79
N ALA A 293 9.98 -4.94 -14.55
CA ALA A 293 11.21 -4.84 -13.78
C ALA A 293 12.34 -5.68 -14.39
N ALA A 294 12.04 -6.87 -14.93
CA ALA A 294 13.01 -7.70 -15.64
C ALA A 294 13.50 -7.06 -16.95
N LEU A 295 12.63 -6.31 -17.64
CA LEU A 295 12.95 -5.59 -18.88
C LEU A 295 13.61 -4.22 -18.65
N LEU A 296 13.69 -3.74 -17.40
CA LEU A 296 14.22 -2.42 -17.06
C LEU A 296 15.60 -2.12 -17.66
N PRO A 297 16.61 -3.03 -17.62
CA PRO A 297 17.92 -2.75 -18.22
C PRO A 297 17.86 -2.55 -19.74
N ARG A 298 16.98 -3.29 -20.43
CA ARG A 298 16.77 -3.14 -21.88
C ARG A 298 16.12 -1.80 -22.20
N TRP A 299 15.17 -1.38 -21.35
CA TRP A 299 14.51 -0.10 -21.48
C TRP A 299 15.47 1.08 -21.25
N GLU A 300 16.34 0.99 -20.24
CA GLU A 300 17.38 1.99 -20.01
C GLU A 300 18.37 2.09 -21.17
N ALA A 301 18.79 0.96 -21.74
CA ALA A 301 19.62 0.92 -22.94
C ALA A 301 18.93 1.55 -24.16
N ALA A 302 17.64 1.25 -24.38
CA ALA A 302 16.87 1.85 -25.47
C ALA A 302 16.72 3.37 -25.31
N LEU A 303 16.50 3.87 -24.09
CA LEU A 303 16.46 5.30 -23.81
C LEU A 303 17.82 5.98 -23.99
N ALA A 304 18.92 5.30 -23.65
CA ALA A 304 20.27 5.79 -23.89
C ALA A 304 20.56 5.88 -25.40
N ALA A 305 20.19 4.86 -26.18
CA ALA A 305 20.29 4.88 -27.64
C ALA A 305 19.45 6.01 -28.25
N LEU A 306 18.21 6.20 -27.79
CA LEU A 306 17.34 7.30 -28.21
C LEU A 306 17.94 8.68 -27.89
N ALA A 307 18.62 8.81 -26.75
CA ALA A 307 19.26 10.05 -26.34
C ALA A 307 20.49 10.40 -27.20
N ALA A 308 21.21 9.38 -27.68
CA ALA A 308 22.39 9.49 -28.54
C ALA A 308 22.06 9.88 -29.99
N LEU A 309 20.81 9.76 -30.43
CA LEU A 309 20.38 10.20 -31.76
C LEU A 309 20.54 11.73 -31.96
N GLY A 310 20.82 12.12 -33.20
CA GLY A 310 20.85 13.53 -33.61
C GLY A 310 19.52 14.26 -33.34
N CYS A 311 19.57 15.59 -33.20
CA CYS A 311 18.44 16.39 -32.70
C CYS A 311 17.11 16.20 -33.49
N LYS A 312 17.17 16.08 -34.82
CA LYS A 312 15.98 15.84 -35.66
C LYS A 312 15.45 14.42 -35.48
N ALA A 313 16.31 13.41 -35.59
CA ALA A 313 15.96 11.99 -35.42
C ALA A 313 15.40 11.70 -34.01
N ARG A 314 16.00 12.26 -32.96
CA ARG A 314 15.53 12.15 -31.57
C ARG A 314 14.14 12.74 -31.37
N ARG A 315 13.85 13.91 -31.96
CA ARG A 315 12.52 14.53 -31.91
C ARG A 315 11.49 13.69 -32.67
N GLY A 316 11.84 13.22 -33.86
CA GLY A 316 10.99 12.33 -34.65
C GLY A 316 10.65 11.04 -33.92
N ALA A 317 11.65 10.34 -33.38
CA ALA A 317 11.46 9.12 -32.62
C ALA A 317 10.61 9.33 -31.35
N ARG A 318 10.84 10.42 -30.60
CA ARG A 318 9.98 10.77 -29.44
C ARG A 318 8.54 11.06 -29.86
N ALA A 319 8.33 11.80 -30.95
CA ALA A 319 7.00 12.09 -31.47
C ALA A 319 6.28 10.82 -31.93
N ALA A 320 6.98 9.90 -32.60
CA ALA A 320 6.46 8.61 -33.00
C ALA A 320 6.03 7.77 -31.79
N VAL A 321 6.88 7.65 -30.76
CA VAL A 321 6.54 6.95 -29.52
C VAL A 321 5.32 7.58 -28.86
N LEU A 322 5.26 8.92 -28.76
CA LEU A 322 4.09 9.63 -28.21
C LEU A 322 2.81 9.39 -29.01
N ALA A 323 2.89 9.34 -30.34
CA ALA A 323 1.76 9.11 -31.22
C ALA A 323 1.22 7.69 -31.04
N VAL A 324 2.09 6.67 -31.05
CA VAL A 324 1.71 5.26 -30.81
C VAL A 324 1.06 5.11 -29.42
N CYS A 325 1.71 5.68 -28.41
CA CYS A 325 1.19 5.72 -27.05
C CYS A 325 -0.21 6.35 -26.97
N ALA A 326 -0.41 7.48 -27.64
CA ALA A 326 -1.70 8.17 -27.67
C ALA A 326 -2.76 7.35 -28.40
N LEU A 327 -2.42 6.69 -29.51
CA LEU A 327 -3.33 5.83 -30.26
C LEU A 327 -3.78 4.62 -29.43
N VAL A 328 -2.83 3.93 -28.79
CA VAL A 328 -3.15 2.79 -27.89
C VAL A 328 -3.99 3.24 -26.70
N GLY A 329 -3.63 4.37 -26.07
CA GLY A 329 -4.41 4.93 -24.97
C GLY A 329 -5.83 5.32 -25.38
N TYR A 330 -5.99 5.92 -26.56
CA TYR A 330 -7.29 6.34 -27.09
C TYR A 330 -8.17 5.14 -27.48
N THR A 331 -7.61 4.15 -28.17
CA THR A 331 -8.35 2.93 -28.53
C THR A 331 -8.81 2.18 -27.29
N TRP A 332 -7.94 2.05 -26.28
CA TRP A 332 -8.34 1.48 -24.98
C TRP A 332 -9.41 2.33 -24.28
N TYR A 333 -9.30 3.66 -24.34
CA TYR A 333 -10.30 4.54 -23.74
C TYR A 333 -11.69 4.36 -24.40
N ALA A 334 -11.73 4.38 -25.73
CA ALA A 334 -12.96 4.28 -26.51
C ALA A 334 -13.63 2.91 -26.37
N HIS A 335 -12.84 1.82 -26.41
CA HIS A 335 -13.39 0.47 -26.46
C HIS A 335 -13.48 -0.23 -25.09
N VAL A 336 -12.71 0.18 -24.08
CA VAL A 336 -12.66 -0.50 -22.78
C VAL A 336 -13.05 0.44 -21.64
N PHE A 337 -12.35 1.58 -21.49
CA PHE A 337 -12.54 2.45 -20.32
C PHE A 337 -13.92 3.08 -20.24
N SER A 338 -14.53 3.39 -21.38
CA SER A 338 -15.83 4.08 -21.42
C SER A 338 -17.02 3.14 -21.16
N LYS A 339 -16.75 1.85 -20.96
CA LYS A 339 -17.80 0.85 -20.73
C LYS A 339 -18.44 0.99 -19.33
N PRO A 340 -19.71 0.56 -19.19
CA PRO A 340 -20.36 0.47 -17.89
C PRO A 340 -19.56 -0.42 -16.91
N LYS A 341 -19.73 -0.14 -15.61
CA LYS A 341 -18.98 -0.79 -14.51
C LYS A 341 -18.86 -2.31 -14.63
N LEU A 342 -19.94 -3.01 -14.97
CA LEU A 342 -19.95 -4.48 -15.03
C LEU A 342 -19.12 -5.01 -16.20
N GLU A 343 -19.31 -4.45 -17.40
CA GLU A 343 -18.52 -4.83 -18.58
C GLU A 343 -17.04 -4.45 -18.41
N TYR A 344 -16.76 -3.27 -17.86
CA TYR A 344 -15.41 -2.84 -17.57
C TYR A 344 -14.72 -3.80 -16.59
N ASN A 345 -15.40 -4.21 -15.52
CA ASN A 345 -14.86 -5.16 -14.55
C ASN A 345 -14.47 -6.51 -15.19
N ALA A 346 -15.18 -6.96 -16.23
CA ALA A 346 -14.86 -8.20 -16.93
C ALA A 346 -13.56 -8.08 -17.77
N LEU A 347 -13.32 -6.91 -18.38
CA LEU A 347 -12.14 -6.65 -19.22
C LEU A 347 -10.93 -6.13 -18.44
N HIS A 348 -11.15 -5.55 -17.27
CA HIS A 348 -10.13 -4.91 -16.45
C HIS A 348 -8.95 -5.83 -16.10
N PRO A 349 -9.13 -7.10 -15.68
CA PRO A 349 -8.00 -8.00 -15.39
C PRO A 349 -7.01 -8.15 -16.54
N TYR A 350 -7.51 -8.11 -17.78
CA TYR A 350 -6.72 -8.37 -18.99
C TYR A 350 -6.12 -7.11 -19.61
N THR A 351 -6.66 -5.93 -19.30
CA THR A 351 -6.34 -4.68 -20.00
C THR A 351 -5.81 -3.59 -19.08
N SER A 352 -5.85 -3.78 -17.75
CA SER A 352 -5.41 -2.79 -16.76
C SER A 352 -3.94 -2.39 -16.87
N TRP A 353 -3.10 -3.24 -17.47
CA TRP A 353 -1.69 -2.95 -17.71
C TRP A 353 -1.48 -1.90 -18.82
N ILE A 354 -2.39 -1.79 -19.79
CA ILE A 354 -2.29 -0.87 -20.94
C ILE A 354 -2.10 0.58 -20.49
N PRO A 355 -2.99 1.17 -19.67
CA PRO A 355 -2.81 2.54 -19.21
C PRO A 355 -1.52 2.72 -18.38
N ILE A 356 -1.07 1.67 -17.69
CA ILE A 356 0.12 1.73 -16.85
C ILE A 356 1.41 1.79 -17.70
N THR A 357 1.52 0.97 -18.75
CA THR A 357 2.81 0.69 -19.39
C THR A 357 2.94 1.01 -20.87
N ALA A 358 1.84 1.16 -21.62
CA ALA A 358 1.82 0.91 -23.07
C ALA A 358 3.09 1.30 -23.86
N SER A 359 3.82 0.26 -24.24
CA SER A 359 4.36 0.04 -25.58
C SER A 359 3.97 -1.38 -26.00
N HIS A 360 3.03 -1.54 -26.92
CA HIS A 360 2.99 -2.76 -27.73
C HIS A 360 3.17 -2.36 -29.18
N GLU A 361 4.14 -3.02 -29.79
CA GLU A 361 4.45 -3.01 -31.21
C GLU A 361 3.23 -3.55 -31.98
N ALA A 362 2.54 -2.69 -32.71
CA ALA A 362 1.54 -3.11 -33.67
C ALA A 362 1.54 -2.14 -34.85
N HIS A 363 1.66 -2.73 -36.02
CA HIS A 363 1.83 -2.13 -37.33
C HIS A 363 0.69 -1.16 -37.71
N SER A 364 1.07 -0.07 -38.40
CA SER A 364 0.30 0.74 -39.39
C SER A 364 -0.86 1.70 -39.00
N THR A 365 -0.66 2.96 -39.46
CA THR A 365 -1.53 4.07 -39.94
C THR A 365 -2.20 5.15 -39.03
N PRO A 366 -2.26 6.46 -39.45
CA PRO A 366 -2.70 7.61 -38.60
C PRO A 366 -3.87 8.49 -39.15
N LEU A 367 -4.64 9.22 -38.29
CA LEU A 367 -5.18 10.61 -38.52
C LEU A 367 -5.93 11.29 -37.31
N PHE A 368 -5.35 12.38 -36.74
CA PHE A 368 -5.90 13.68 -36.20
C PHE A 368 -7.07 13.83 -35.12
N PRO A 369 -7.28 15.00 -34.38
CA PRO A 369 -7.15 15.16 -32.89
C PRO A 369 -8.40 15.76 -32.09
N PRO A 370 -8.28 16.46 -30.91
CA PRO A 370 -8.23 16.08 -29.45
C PRO A 370 -9.46 16.63 -28.61
N PRO A 371 -9.53 16.73 -27.23
CA PRO A 371 -8.55 16.49 -26.15
C PRO A 371 -9.00 15.67 -24.90
N GLN A 372 -8.00 15.45 -24.01
CA GLN A 372 -8.08 15.06 -22.59
C GLN A 372 -8.58 13.65 -22.24
N ASN A 373 -7.64 12.69 -22.21
CA ASN A 373 -7.41 11.71 -21.13
C ASN A 373 -6.36 10.68 -21.61
N ARG A 374 -5.07 10.92 -21.36
CA ARG A 374 -3.99 9.97 -21.73
C ARG A 374 -3.46 9.28 -20.48
N ILE A 375 -3.64 7.97 -20.36
CA ILE A 375 -2.84 7.15 -19.44
C ILE A 375 -1.93 6.27 -20.32
N VAL A 376 -0.66 6.68 -20.32
CA VAL A 376 0.53 6.10 -20.98
C VAL A 376 1.71 6.41 -20.05
N PHE A 377 1.49 6.14 -18.76
CA PHE A 377 2.14 6.94 -17.72
C PHE A 377 3.65 6.73 -17.66
N ILE A 378 4.10 5.48 -17.69
CA ILE A 378 5.53 5.16 -17.53
C ILE A 378 6.34 5.63 -18.74
N VAL A 379 5.88 5.38 -19.96
CA VAL A 379 6.62 5.75 -21.17
C VAL A 379 6.69 7.27 -21.29
N VAL A 380 5.55 7.96 -21.22
CA VAL A 380 5.49 9.44 -21.37
C VAL A 380 6.34 10.14 -20.31
N ARG A 381 6.28 9.67 -19.07
CA ARG A 381 7.04 10.26 -17.96
C ARG A 381 8.56 10.06 -18.12
N ASN A 382 9.00 9.04 -18.85
CA ASN A 382 10.43 8.73 -19.03
C ASN A 382 11.02 9.17 -20.39
N LEU A 383 10.22 9.69 -21.32
CA LEU A 383 10.66 10.05 -22.68
C LEU A 383 11.67 11.22 -22.74
N THR A 384 11.58 12.17 -21.82
CA THR A 384 12.48 13.34 -21.78
C THR A 384 13.29 13.39 -20.48
N PRO A 385 14.55 13.87 -20.50
CA PRO A 385 15.35 14.04 -19.30
C PRO A 385 14.68 14.95 -18.26
N GLY A 386 14.04 16.06 -18.68
CA GLY A 386 13.36 16.99 -17.78
C GLY A 386 12.19 16.36 -17.01
N LEU A 387 11.42 15.47 -17.64
CA LEU A 387 10.34 14.73 -16.97
C LEU A 387 10.89 13.62 -16.04
N ARG A 388 12.09 13.11 -16.32
CA ARG A 388 12.79 12.13 -15.47
C ARG A 388 13.43 12.78 -14.24
N SER A 389 13.92 14.01 -14.40
CA SER A 389 14.72 14.68 -13.38
C SER A 389 13.91 15.58 -12.44
N ALA A 390 12.61 15.77 -12.66
CA ALA A 390 11.79 16.63 -11.81
C ALA A 390 10.65 15.84 -11.16
N ASN A 391 10.53 15.97 -9.84
CA ASN A 391 9.41 15.42 -9.10
C ASN A 391 8.68 16.50 -8.26
N LEU A 392 7.39 16.27 -8.06
CA LEU A 392 6.53 17.11 -7.21
C LEU A 392 6.64 16.61 -5.78
N VAL A 393 7.39 17.34 -4.94
CA VAL A 393 7.69 16.95 -3.56
C VAL A 393 6.43 16.80 -2.72
N LEU A 394 5.42 17.64 -2.94
CA LEU A 394 4.15 17.55 -2.20
C LEU A 394 3.45 16.21 -2.45
N PHE A 395 3.31 15.80 -3.71
CA PHE A 395 2.76 14.49 -4.04
C PHE A 395 3.71 13.36 -3.61
N GLY A 396 5.03 13.55 -3.68
CA GLY A 396 5.98 12.57 -3.13
C GLY A 396 5.78 12.31 -1.64
N TRP A 397 5.55 13.37 -0.86
CA TRP A 397 5.25 13.27 0.57
C TRP A 397 3.90 12.59 0.83
N LEU A 398 2.85 12.98 0.11
CA LEU A 398 1.53 12.31 0.18
C LEU A 398 1.64 10.81 -0.20
N GLY A 399 2.49 10.47 -1.17
CA GLY A 399 2.79 9.09 -1.57
C GLY A 399 3.37 8.25 -0.45
N ALA A 400 4.25 8.83 0.37
CA ALA A 400 4.88 8.13 1.49
C ALA A 400 3.89 7.76 2.59
N VAL A 401 2.87 8.60 2.82
CA VAL A 401 1.80 8.43 3.85
C VAL A 401 0.51 7.82 3.29
N THR A 402 0.57 7.13 2.15
CA THR A 402 -0.58 6.56 1.44
C THR A 402 -1.41 5.58 2.25
N LEU A 403 -0.77 4.71 3.03
CA LEU A 403 -1.49 3.71 3.82
C LEU A 403 -2.27 4.36 4.97
N GLU A 404 -1.63 5.29 5.67
CA GLU A 404 -2.25 6.02 6.78
C GLU A 404 -3.40 6.88 6.31
N THR A 405 -3.22 7.58 5.18
CA THR A 405 -4.30 8.34 4.56
C THR A 405 -5.43 7.42 4.10
N TYR A 406 -5.12 6.27 3.50
CA TYR A 406 -6.14 5.29 3.12
C TYR A 406 -7.00 4.84 4.31
N ILE A 407 -6.39 4.50 5.45
CA ILE A 407 -7.12 4.02 6.64
C ILE A 407 -7.82 5.18 7.35
N GLY A 408 -7.11 6.31 7.54
CA GLY A 408 -7.63 7.50 8.20
C GLY A 408 -8.85 8.09 7.50
N GLN A 409 -9.02 7.86 6.19
CA GLN A 409 -10.23 8.30 5.49
C GLN A 409 -11.49 7.64 6.06
N PHE A 410 -11.44 6.40 6.58
CA PHE A 410 -12.62 5.68 7.08
C PHE A 410 -13.09 6.17 8.45
N HIS A 411 -12.19 6.76 9.25
CA HIS A 411 -12.41 7.02 10.68
C HIS A 411 -12.11 8.46 11.11
N THR A 412 -11.82 9.36 10.17
CA THR A 412 -11.62 10.78 10.45
C THR A 412 -12.23 11.63 9.37
N TRP A 413 -11.98 11.30 8.10
CA TRP A 413 -12.52 12.11 7.00
C TRP A 413 -13.95 11.71 6.64
N LEU A 414 -14.18 10.41 6.55
CA LEU A 414 -15.48 9.76 6.46
C LEU A 414 -15.79 9.07 7.77
N LEU A 415 -17.06 8.73 7.98
CA LEU A 415 -17.54 7.97 9.12
C LEU A 415 -18.41 6.79 8.66
N THR A 416 -18.28 5.67 9.38
CA THR A 416 -19.02 4.42 9.21
C THR A 416 -20.10 4.22 10.28
N ARG A 417 -19.88 4.73 11.52
CA ARG A 417 -20.76 4.61 12.71
C ARG A 417 -21.02 3.20 13.23
N ARG A 418 -20.78 2.15 12.44
CA ARG A 418 -20.99 0.74 12.84
C ARG A 418 -19.82 -0.16 12.42
N PRO A 419 -19.54 -1.22 13.19
CA PRO A 419 -18.61 -2.28 12.79
C PRO A 419 -18.86 -2.77 11.37
N ASP A 420 -17.80 -2.93 10.57
CA ASP A 420 -17.83 -3.42 9.18
C ASP A 420 -18.69 -2.61 8.18
N GLY A 421 -19.19 -1.45 8.61
CA GLY A 421 -19.93 -0.53 7.76
C GLY A 421 -19.06 0.11 6.70
N GLN A 422 -19.60 0.26 5.49
CA GLN A 422 -18.98 1.11 4.47
C GLN A 422 -19.04 2.57 4.92
N PRO A 423 -17.97 3.37 4.70
CA PRO A 423 -17.98 4.77 5.06
C PRO A 423 -18.97 5.47 4.13
N VAL A 424 -19.98 6.13 4.68
CA VAL A 424 -21.03 6.82 3.91
C VAL A 424 -21.27 8.24 4.40
N LEU A 425 -20.88 8.55 5.64
CA LEU A 425 -21.02 9.87 6.26
C LEU A 425 -19.70 10.65 6.18
N LEU A 426 -19.78 11.96 6.35
CA LEU A 426 -18.65 12.88 6.49
C LEU A 426 -18.56 13.37 7.94
N LEU A 427 -17.34 13.60 8.42
CA LEU A 427 -17.14 14.27 9.69
C LEU A 427 -17.54 15.74 9.57
N ASP A 428 -18.37 16.23 10.50
CA ASP A 428 -18.83 17.61 10.52
C ASP A 428 -18.32 18.33 11.77
N LEU A 429 -17.29 19.15 11.59
CA LEU A 429 -16.71 20.02 12.61
C LEU A 429 -17.29 21.44 12.53
N LEU A 430 -17.76 21.87 11.35
CA LEU A 430 -18.30 23.20 11.09
C LEU A 430 -19.66 23.08 10.38
N PRO A 431 -20.76 22.93 11.15
CA PRO A 431 -22.11 22.82 10.60
C PRO A 431 -22.46 24.02 9.73
N GLY A 432 -23.06 23.76 8.56
CA GLY A 432 -23.53 24.80 7.63
C GLY A 432 -22.48 25.35 6.67
N TYR A 433 -21.19 25.00 6.80
CA TYR A 433 -20.12 25.47 5.91
C TYR A 433 -19.33 24.32 5.26
N PRO A 434 -19.84 23.69 4.18
CA PRO A 434 -19.25 22.46 3.63
C PRO A 434 -17.79 22.56 3.19
N LEU A 435 -17.38 23.68 2.59
CA LEU A 435 -16.00 23.87 2.11
C LEU A 435 -15.02 24.20 3.25
N LEU A 436 -15.47 24.96 4.26
CA LEU A 436 -14.66 25.22 5.45
C LEU A 436 -14.51 23.95 6.29
N ASN A 437 -15.59 23.18 6.43
CA ASN A 437 -15.56 21.87 7.06
C ASN A 437 -14.60 20.93 6.31
N PHE A 438 -14.64 20.90 4.97
CA PHE A 438 -13.68 20.14 4.17
C PHE A 438 -12.23 20.54 4.50
N GLY A 439 -11.92 21.84 4.56
CA GLY A 439 -10.58 22.32 4.87
C GLY A 439 -10.12 21.90 6.27
N MET A 440 -10.97 22.09 7.28
CA MET A 440 -10.66 21.75 8.67
C MET A 440 -10.53 20.25 8.89
N ALA A 441 -11.50 19.46 8.41
CA ALA A 441 -11.47 18.00 8.52
C ALA A 441 -10.26 17.41 7.76
N THR A 442 -9.91 17.96 6.60
CA THR A 442 -8.71 17.56 5.85
C THR A 442 -7.43 17.88 6.63
N GLY A 443 -7.35 19.04 7.29
CA GLY A 443 -6.22 19.41 8.13
C GLY A 443 -6.00 18.42 9.29
N VAL A 444 -7.06 18.08 10.03
CA VAL A 444 -7.00 17.07 11.10
C VAL A 444 -6.62 15.71 10.54
N TYR A 445 -7.29 15.27 9.48
CA TYR A 445 -7.05 13.99 8.83
C TYR A 445 -5.60 13.81 8.36
N ILE A 446 -5.02 14.83 7.71
CA ILE A 446 -3.64 14.79 7.23
C ILE A 446 -2.65 14.80 8.40
N LEU A 447 -2.92 15.59 9.46
CA LEU A 447 -2.12 15.59 10.68
C LEU A 447 -2.09 14.19 11.30
N VAL A 448 -3.25 13.59 11.55
CA VAL A 448 -3.35 12.23 12.13
C VAL A 448 -2.61 11.22 11.27
N SER A 449 -2.81 11.26 9.95
CA SER A 449 -2.16 10.34 9.01
C SER A 449 -0.63 10.47 9.04
N HIS A 450 -0.09 11.69 9.06
CA HIS A 450 1.35 11.93 9.12
C HIS A 450 1.97 11.50 10.46
N ARG A 451 1.26 11.74 11.57
CA ARG A 451 1.71 11.30 12.90
C ARG A 451 1.70 9.79 13.01
N LEU A 452 0.63 9.12 12.58
CA LEU A 452 0.56 7.65 12.50
C LEU A 452 1.68 7.06 11.63
N HIS A 453 2.04 7.72 10.53
CA HIS A 453 3.14 7.27 9.68
C HIS A 453 4.47 7.28 10.45
N THR A 454 4.74 8.36 11.17
CA THR A 454 5.98 8.51 11.94
C THR A 454 6.04 7.51 13.11
N THR A 455 4.92 7.32 13.82
CA THR A 455 4.87 6.40 14.97
C THR A 455 5.00 4.94 14.52
N THR A 456 4.29 4.53 13.46
CA THR A 456 4.37 3.16 12.94
C THR A 456 5.75 2.79 12.41
N LEU A 457 6.49 3.75 11.82
CA LEU A 457 7.88 3.56 11.41
C LEU A 457 8.83 3.44 12.62
N THR A 458 8.65 4.28 13.63
CA THR A 458 9.45 4.20 14.87
C THR A 458 9.24 2.87 15.57
N LEU A 459 8.00 2.38 15.61
CA LEU A 459 7.65 1.07 16.18
C LEU A 459 8.20 -0.08 15.34
N ARG A 460 8.17 0.03 14.00
CA ARG A 460 8.79 -0.96 13.10
C ARG A 460 10.25 -1.16 13.44
N ASP A 461 11.01 -0.06 13.53
CA ASP A 461 12.46 -0.11 13.70
C ASP A 461 12.84 -0.67 15.08
N ALA A 462 11.99 -0.50 16.09
CA ALA A 462 12.18 -1.07 17.42
C ALA A 462 11.77 -2.55 17.53
N LEU A 463 10.65 -2.92 16.90
CA LEU A 463 10.00 -4.24 17.08
C LEU A 463 10.43 -5.26 16.03
N VAL A 464 10.78 -4.82 14.82
CA VAL A 464 11.09 -5.68 13.67
C VAL A 464 12.51 -5.36 13.17
N PRO A 465 13.56 -5.91 13.83
CA PRO A 465 14.93 -5.70 13.40
C PRO A 465 15.17 -6.30 12.00
N HIS A 466 16.03 -5.65 11.21
CA HIS A 466 16.34 -6.09 9.84
C HIS A 466 17.30 -7.29 9.82
N ASP A 467 18.35 -7.25 10.65
CA ASP A 467 19.51 -8.17 10.55
C ASP A 467 19.57 -9.23 11.68
N ASP A 468 18.59 -9.26 12.59
CA ASP A 468 18.62 -10.12 13.79
C ASP A 468 17.34 -10.94 13.91
N ASP A 469 17.33 -12.09 13.25
CA ASP A 469 16.20 -13.02 13.22
C ASP A 469 15.87 -13.58 14.62
N ALA A 470 16.87 -13.75 15.49
CA ALA A 470 16.67 -14.24 16.85
C ALA A 470 15.95 -13.19 17.71
N ARG A 471 16.34 -11.92 17.59
CA ARG A 471 15.64 -10.80 18.22
C ARG A 471 14.24 -10.59 17.65
N LEU A 472 14.08 -10.76 16.33
CA LEU A 472 12.77 -10.70 15.68
C LEU A 472 11.82 -11.77 16.25
N LEU A 473 12.25 -13.03 16.30
CA LEU A 473 11.47 -14.13 16.86
C LEU A 473 11.11 -13.86 18.32
N ARG A 474 12.09 -13.42 19.13
CA ARG A 474 11.86 -13.05 20.54
C ARG A 474 10.80 -11.95 20.66
N ASN A 475 10.92 -10.88 19.87
CA ASN A 475 9.97 -9.77 19.88
C ASN A 475 8.56 -10.24 19.47
N ALA A 476 8.46 -11.10 18.46
CA ALA A 476 7.19 -11.66 18.01
C ALA A 476 6.52 -12.51 19.11
N VAL A 477 7.27 -13.42 19.74
CA VAL A 477 6.77 -14.26 20.84
C VAL A 477 6.32 -13.40 22.02
N MET A 478 7.11 -12.41 22.43
CA MET A 478 6.73 -11.50 23.51
C MET A 478 5.50 -10.66 23.15
N GLY A 479 5.41 -10.18 21.91
CA GLY A 479 4.25 -9.43 21.42
C GLY A 479 2.97 -10.27 21.44
N LEU A 480 3.03 -11.52 20.99
CA LEU A 480 1.91 -12.47 21.03
C LEU A 480 1.50 -12.81 22.46
N ALA A 481 2.46 -13.03 23.36
CA ALA A 481 2.19 -13.29 24.77
C ALA A 481 1.49 -12.10 25.45
N LEU A 482 1.96 -10.87 25.19
CA LEU A 482 1.32 -9.65 25.68
C LEU A 482 -0.10 -9.47 25.12
N ALA A 483 -0.27 -9.65 23.80
CA ALA A 483 -1.58 -9.54 23.16
C ALA A 483 -2.56 -10.60 23.70
N GLY A 484 -2.11 -11.85 23.86
CA GLY A 484 -2.90 -12.93 24.46
C GLY A 484 -3.27 -12.65 25.92
N GLY A 485 -2.33 -12.11 26.71
CA GLY A 485 -2.58 -11.69 28.09
C GLY A 485 -3.62 -10.56 28.19
N LEU A 486 -3.47 -9.50 27.37
CA LEU A 486 -4.44 -8.40 27.30
C LEU A 486 -5.83 -8.85 26.83
N TYR A 487 -5.88 -9.77 25.87
CA TYR A 487 -7.13 -10.37 25.41
C TYR A 487 -7.81 -11.16 26.53
N ALA A 488 -7.06 -12.01 27.25
CA ALA A 488 -7.59 -12.78 28.38
C ALA A 488 -8.13 -11.87 29.50
N VAL A 489 -7.41 -10.78 29.82
CA VAL A 489 -7.87 -9.77 30.79
C VAL A 489 -9.16 -9.09 30.32
N THR A 490 -9.24 -8.72 29.04
CA THR A 490 -10.45 -8.10 28.47
C THR A 490 -11.64 -9.05 28.53
N VAL A 491 -11.46 -10.32 28.14
CA VAL A 491 -12.52 -11.35 28.19
C VAL A 491 -12.97 -11.60 29.63
N ALA A 492 -12.03 -11.72 30.56
CA ALA A 492 -12.33 -11.87 31.98
C ALA A 492 -13.09 -10.65 32.54
N GLY A 493 -12.68 -9.43 32.16
CA GLY A 493 -13.34 -8.19 32.57
C GLY A 493 -14.77 -8.07 32.03
N VAL A 494 -15.00 -8.40 30.76
CA VAL A 494 -16.34 -8.43 30.16
C VAL A 494 -17.21 -9.51 30.82
N GLY A 495 -16.64 -10.70 31.07
CA GLY A 495 -17.34 -11.78 31.77
C GLY A 495 -17.74 -11.38 33.20
N LEU A 496 -16.86 -10.69 33.92
CA LEU A 496 -17.12 -10.18 35.25
C LEU A 496 -18.20 -9.08 35.23
N ALA A 497 -18.14 -8.14 34.30
CA ALA A 497 -19.17 -7.11 34.14
C ALA A 497 -20.54 -7.71 33.81
N ALA A 498 -20.59 -8.73 32.94
CA ALA A 498 -21.82 -9.44 32.61
C ALA A 498 -22.36 -10.29 33.77
N ALA A 499 -21.49 -10.75 34.68
CA ALA A 499 -21.88 -11.45 35.90
C ALA A 499 -22.39 -10.48 36.99
N LEU A 500 -21.80 -9.28 37.09
CA LEU A 500 -22.23 -8.21 38.01
C LEU A 500 -23.54 -7.52 37.58
N ALA A 501 -23.88 -7.59 36.29
CA ALA A 501 -25.11 -7.03 35.73
C ALA A 501 -26.33 -8.00 35.80
N ARG A 502 -26.11 -9.25 36.19
CA ARG A 502 -27.16 -10.23 36.52
C ARG A 502 -27.38 -10.26 38.02
#